data_AF-A0A2H0SXI8-F1
#
_entry.id   AF-A0A2H0SXI8-F1
#
_cell.length_a   1.000
_cell.length_b   1.000
_cell.length_c   1.000
_cell.angle_alpha   90.00
_cell.angle_beta   90.00
_cell.angle_gamma   90.00
#
_symmetry.space_group_name_H-M   'P 1'
#
loop_
_entity.id
_entity.type
_entity.pdbx_description
1 polymer ?
#
loop_
_entity_poly.entity_id
_entity_poly.type
_entity_poly.pdbx_seq_one_letter_code
_entity_poly.pdbx_strand_id
1 'polypeptide(L)'
;MLKAGIDISSVVYGRGVSRYTTNLVRALLKNAEIQLSLYGTSLRQNKELTKIAQDLKKETGRKAHTVIRPHPPSLYTFLWNQLHYPGIRSVLKDIEIFHSWDWIQPPDQDLPLISTIHDLAILRYPETAHPKIVSMHQKSWKVLKDRKAHVIAVSRATKNDIIEL
;
A
#
# COMPACT_ATOMS: atom_id res chain seq x y z
N MET A 1 -19.14 -10.51 -4.99
CA MET A 1 -17.98 -10.36 -4.10
C MET A 1 -16.97 -9.48 -4.81
N LEU A 2 -16.56 -8.37 -4.20
CA LEU A 2 -15.54 -7.47 -4.71
C LEU A 2 -14.15 -8.11 -4.57
N LYS A 3 -13.37 -8.17 -5.64
CA LYS A 3 -11.99 -8.68 -5.63
C LYS A 3 -11.01 -7.53 -5.37
N ALA A 4 -10.48 -7.43 -4.17
CA ALA A 4 -9.58 -6.35 -3.77
C ALA A 4 -8.14 -6.86 -3.57
N GLY A 5 -7.16 -6.10 -4.04
CA GLY A 5 -5.76 -6.27 -3.67
C GLY A 5 -5.35 -5.24 -2.61
N ILE A 6 -4.44 -5.60 -1.69
CA ILE A 6 -3.90 -4.67 -0.69
C ILE A 6 -2.38 -4.87 -0.52
N ASP A 7 -1.65 -3.75 -0.45
CA ASP A 7 -0.24 -3.74 -0.09
C ASP A 7 -0.06 -3.88 1.43
N ILE A 8 0.62 -4.95 1.85
CA ILE A 8 0.97 -5.24 3.23
C ILE A 8 2.46 -5.06 3.51
N SER A 9 3.23 -4.46 2.59
CA SER A 9 4.69 -4.28 2.75
C SER A 9 5.05 -3.49 4.02
N SER A 10 4.17 -2.60 4.49
CA SER A 10 4.39 -1.80 5.69
C SER A 10 4.33 -2.58 7.01
N VAL A 11 3.73 -3.78 7.04
CA VAL A 11 3.44 -4.49 8.31
C VAL A 11 4.71 -4.92 9.05
N VAL A 12 5.81 -5.14 8.34
CA VAL A 12 7.09 -5.58 8.93
C VAL A 12 7.82 -4.49 9.72
N TYR A 13 7.40 -3.24 9.63
CA TYR A 13 8.08 -2.14 10.34
C TYR A 13 7.66 -2.00 11.81
N GLY A 14 6.55 -2.62 12.22
CA GLY A 14 6.07 -2.59 13.60
C GLY A 14 5.72 -1.18 14.12
N ARG A 15 5.32 -0.25 13.23
CA ARG A 15 4.97 1.14 13.56
C ARG A 15 3.45 1.40 13.42
N GLY A 16 3.03 2.65 13.54
CA GLY A 16 1.62 3.07 13.43
C GLY A 16 0.96 2.61 12.13
N VAL A 17 1.63 2.83 10.99
CA VAL A 17 1.19 2.31 9.67
C VAL A 17 1.00 0.80 9.73
N SER A 18 1.98 0.06 10.24
CA SER A 18 1.93 -1.40 10.36
C SER A 18 0.72 -1.88 11.16
N ARG A 19 0.44 -1.24 12.31
CA ARG A 19 -0.73 -1.55 13.14
C ARG A 19 -2.03 -1.28 12.40
N TYR A 20 -2.12 -0.14 11.71
CA TYR A 20 -3.30 0.21 10.92
C TYR A 20 -3.54 -0.81 9.81
N THR A 21 -2.54 -1.07 8.97
CA THR A 21 -2.61 -2.02 7.86
C THR A 21 -2.99 -3.43 8.34
N THR A 22 -2.36 -3.92 9.41
CA THR A 22 -2.69 -5.24 9.99
C THR A 22 -4.15 -5.33 10.44
N ASN A 23 -4.68 -4.30 11.11
CA ASN A 23 -6.07 -4.28 11.56
C ASN A 23 -7.05 -4.16 10.40
N LEU A 24 -6.72 -3.34 9.40
CA LEU A 24 -7.52 -3.20 8.18
C LEU A 24 -7.60 -4.52 7.44
N VAL A 25 -6.47 -5.18 7.18
CA VAL A 25 -6.44 -6.50 6.52
C VAL A 25 -7.27 -7.52 7.29
N ARG A 26 -7.14 -7.56 8.63
CA ARG A 26 -7.94 -8.46 9.48
C ARG A 26 -9.45 -8.20 9.32
N ALA A 27 -9.87 -6.94 9.28
CA ALA A 27 -11.27 -6.57 9.10
C ALA A 27 -11.78 -6.93 7.70
N LEU A 28 -11.00 -6.62 6.65
CA LEU A 28 -11.34 -6.91 5.26
C LEU A 28 -11.42 -8.42 4.99
N LEU A 29 -10.52 -9.23 5.55
CA LEU A 29 -10.56 -10.69 5.43
C LEU A 29 -11.86 -11.29 6.00
N LYS A 30 -12.36 -10.73 7.13
CA LYS A 30 -13.60 -11.17 7.77
C LYS A 30 -14.86 -10.75 7.01
N ASN A 31 -14.77 -9.79 6.09
CA ASN A 31 -15.91 -9.35 5.30
C ASN A 31 -16.20 -10.35 4.18
N ALA A 32 -17.39 -10.97 4.21
CA ALA A 32 -17.80 -11.99 3.22
C ALA A 32 -18.03 -11.42 1.81
N GLU A 33 -18.27 -10.12 1.69
CA GLU A 33 -18.48 -9.45 0.40
C GLU A 33 -17.17 -9.16 -0.33
N ILE A 34 -16.02 -9.29 0.36
CA ILE A 34 -14.69 -8.97 -0.16
C ILE A 34 -13.86 -10.24 -0.30
N GLN A 35 -13.36 -10.49 -1.50
CA GLN A 35 -12.31 -11.46 -1.77
C GLN A 35 -10.97 -10.72 -1.80
N LEU A 36 -10.21 -10.84 -0.70
CA LEU A 36 -8.95 -10.10 -0.55
C LEU A 36 -7.75 -10.89 -1.11
N SER A 37 -6.87 -10.18 -1.80
CA SER A 37 -5.54 -10.65 -2.20
C SER A 37 -4.47 -9.78 -1.54
N LEU A 38 -3.45 -10.42 -0.97
CA LEU A 38 -2.37 -9.75 -0.24
C LEU A 38 -1.13 -9.65 -1.13
N TYR A 39 -0.59 -8.44 -1.26
CA TYR A 39 0.69 -8.20 -1.92
C TYR A 39 1.70 -7.65 -0.92
N GLY A 40 2.95 -8.08 -1.00
CA GLY A 40 4.00 -7.50 -0.19
C GLY A 40 5.40 -7.68 -0.77
N THR A 41 6.28 -6.74 -0.45
CA THR A 41 7.69 -6.78 -0.88
C THR A 41 8.60 -6.53 0.31
N SER A 42 9.59 -7.40 0.49
CA SER A 42 10.65 -7.20 1.47
C SER A 42 11.80 -8.14 1.15
N LEU A 43 13.00 -7.60 1.02
CA LEU A 43 14.21 -8.41 0.84
C LEU A 43 14.61 -9.06 2.18
N ARG A 44 14.89 -8.24 3.19
CA ARG A 44 15.45 -8.70 4.48
C ARG A 44 14.40 -9.35 5.38
N GLN A 45 13.15 -8.90 5.33
CA GLN A 45 12.07 -9.36 6.23
C GLN A 45 11.03 -10.20 5.48
N ASN A 46 11.42 -10.87 4.40
CA ASN A 46 10.52 -11.67 3.57
C ASN A 46 9.80 -12.78 4.36
N LYS A 47 10.56 -13.50 5.20
CA LYS A 47 10.03 -14.58 6.04
C LYS A 47 9.01 -14.06 7.04
N GLU A 48 9.31 -12.94 7.69
CA GLU A 48 8.41 -12.31 8.66
C GLU A 48 7.14 -11.79 7.98
N LEU A 49 7.26 -11.12 6.84
CA LEU A 49 6.11 -10.68 6.04
C LEU A 49 5.21 -11.86 5.64
N THR A 50 5.83 -12.98 5.25
CA THR A 50 5.11 -14.21 4.89
C THR A 50 4.39 -14.82 6.08
N LYS A 51 5.05 -14.86 7.23
CA LYS A 51 4.47 -15.34 8.48
C LYS A 51 3.27 -14.47 8.89
N ILE A 52 3.41 -13.14 8.91
CA ILE A 52 2.31 -12.22 9.23
C ILE A 52 1.11 -12.43 8.30
N ALA A 53 1.34 -12.58 7.00
CA ALA A 53 0.26 -12.85 6.03
C ALA A 53 -0.42 -14.20 6.28
N GLN A 54 0.32 -15.23 6.68
CA GLN A 54 -0.23 -16.55 7.05
C GLN A 54 -1.03 -16.48 8.35
N ASP A 55 -0.50 -15.80 9.36
CA ASP A 55 -1.16 -15.64 10.67
C ASP A 55 -2.48 -14.88 10.52
N LEU A 56 -2.53 -13.81 9.72
CA LEU A 56 -3.78 -13.08 9.44
C LEU A 56 -4.86 -13.96 8.78
N LYS A 57 -4.46 -14.85 7.85
CA LYS A 57 -5.39 -15.81 7.23
C LYS A 57 -5.87 -16.86 8.25
N LYS A 58 -4.96 -17.35 9.10
CA LYS A 58 -5.27 -18.33 10.15
C LYS A 58 -6.20 -17.75 11.21
N GLU A 59 -5.92 -16.54 11.70
CA GLU A 59 -6.75 -15.82 12.68
C GLU A 59 -8.18 -15.60 12.20
N THR A 60 -8.37 -15.38 10.90
CA THR A 60 -9.68 -15.07 10.31
C THR A 60 -10.40 -16.29 9.77
N GLY A 61 -9.70 -17.43 9.59
CA GLY A 61 -10.24 -18.62 8.95
C GLY A 61 -10.54 -18.43 7.45
N ARG A 62 -10.02 -17.37 6.83
CA ARG A 62 -10.35 -16.97 5.45
C ARG A 62 -9.14 -17.16 4.54
N LYS A 63 -9.41 -17.67 3.33
CA LYS A 63 -8.40 -17.80 2.29
C LYS A 63 -8.19 -16.44 1.62
N ALA A 64 -6.94 -16.12 1.33
CA ALA A 64 -6.56 -14.99 0.50
C ALA A 64 -5.38 -15.41 -0.38
N HIS A 65 -5.44 -15.05 -1.66
CA HIS A 65 -4.27 -15.19 -2.52
C HIS A 65 -3.18 -14.26 -1.98
N THR A 66 -1.95 -14.74 -1.86
CA THR A 66 -0.84 -13.99 -1.27
C THR A 66 0.35 -14.04 -2.21
N VAL A 67 0.86 -12.88 -2.60
CA VAL A 67 2.08 -12.72 -3.37
C VAL A 67 3.07 -11.91 -2.55
N ILE A 68 4.16 -12.55 -2.13
CA ILE A 68 5.24 -11.91 -1.41
C ILE A 68 6.53 -12.05 -2.20
N ARG A 69 7.20 -10.94 -2.48
CA ARG A 69 8.41 -10.90 -3.31
C ARG A 69 9.65 -10.55 -2.48
N PRO A 70 10.76 -11.31 -2.62
CA PRO A 70 12.02 -11.06 -1.91
C PRO A 70 12.82 -9.96 -2.60
N HIS A 71 12.23 -8.78 -2.72
CA HIS A 71 12.82 -7.64 -3.42
C HIS A 71 12.91 -6.43 -2.50
N PRO A 72 13.95 -5.59 -2.63
CA PRO A 72 14.05 -4.38 -1.85
C PRO A 72 12.99 -3.37 -2.34
N PRO A 73 12.40 -2.55 -1.45
CA PRO A 73 11.45 -1.51 -1.84
C PRO A 73 12.00 -0.56 -2.92
N SER A 74 13.31 -0.30 -2.91
CA SER A 74 13.97 0.54 -3.92
C SER A 74 13.87 0.01 -5.34
N LEU A 75 13.78 -1.32 -5.52
CA LEU A 75 13.57 -1.91 -6.84
C LEU A 75 12.20 -1.50 -7.38
N TYR A 76 11.15 -1.62 -6.57
CA TYR A 76 9.80 -1.22 -6.97
C TYR A 76 9.66 0.30 -7.11
N THR A 77 10.37 1.09 -6.29
CA THR A 77 10.46 2.54 -6.50
C THR A 77 11.00 2.89 -7.87
N PHE A 78 12.00 2.16 -8.38
CA PHE A 78 12.53 2.36 -9.73
C PHE A 78 11.54 1.86 -10.79
N LEU A 79 11.10 0.60 -10.66
CA LEU A 79 10.21 -0.05 -11.63
C LEU A 79 8.88 0.70 -11.83
N TRP A 80 8.21 1.12 -10.75
CA TRP A 80 6.89 1.74 -10.83
C TRP A 80 6.94 3.23 -11.14
N ASN A 81 7.92 3.97 -10.63
CA ASN A 81 8.00 5.42 -10.91
C ASN A 81 8.73 5.77 -12.21
N GLN A 82 9.64 4.90 -12.70
CA GLN A 82 10.44 5.19 -13.90
C GLN A 82 9.98 4.35 -15.10
N LEU A 83 9.83 3.04 -14.91
CA LEU A 83 9.50 2.12 -16.01
C LEU A 83 8.00 1.88 -16.16
N HIS A 84 7.19 2.29 -15.18
CA HIS A 84 5.75 2.03 -15.11
C HIS A 84 5.39 0.55 -15.31
N TYR A 85 6.27 -0.37 -14.88
CA TYR A 85 6.15 -1.80 -15.12
C TYR A 85 6.92 -2.62 -14.06
N PRO A 86 6.44 -3.81 -13.62
CA PRO A 86 5.17 -4.43 -13.98
C PRO A 86 4.00 -3.87 -13.16
N GLY A 87 2.81 -3.86 -13.77
CA GLY A 87 1.57 -3.62 -13.04
C GLY A 87 1.29 -4.68 -11.98
N ILE A 88 0.59 -4.32 -10.93
CA ILE A 88 0.22 -5.22 -9.84
C ILE A 88 -0.68 -6.35 -10.33
N ARG A 89 -1.50 -6.13 -11.36
CA ARG A 89 -2.32 -7.18 -11.99
C ARG A 89 -1.51 -8.30 -12.64
N SER A 90 -0.21 -8.09 -12.90
CA SER A 90 0.68 -9.16 -13.37
C SER A 90 0.84 -10.30 -12.37
N VAL A 91 0.64 -10.01 -11.07
CA VAL A 91 0.77 -10.98 -9.98
C VAL A 91 -0.52 -11.18 -9.20
N LEU A 92 -1.35 -10.16 -9.05
CA LEU A 92 -2.68 -10.23 -8.46
C LEU A 92 -3.72 -10.18 -9.58
N LYS A 93 -3.95 -11.33 -10.23
CA LYS A 93 -4.93 -11.43 -11.32
C LYS A 93 -6.35 -11.14 -10.81
N ASP A 94 -7.17 -10.58 -11.68
CA ASP A 94 -8.62 -10.34 -11.47
C ASP A 94 -9.00 -9.40 -10.32
N ILE A 95 -8.07 -8.60 -9.79
CA ILE A 95 -8.45 -7.57 -8.82
C ILE A 95 -9.15 -6.39 -9.52
N GLU A 96 -10.24 -5.96 -8.91
CA GLU A 96 -11.09 -4.84 -9.35
C GLU A 96 -10.65 -3.53 -8.71
N ILE A 97 -9.95 -3.58 -7.58
CA ILE A 97 -9.44 -2.42 -6.86
C ILE A 97 -8.16 -2.75 -6.11
N PHE A 98 -7.27 -1.78 -5.94
CA PHE A 98 -6.05 -1.92 -5.16
C PHE A 98 -5.98 -0.89 -4.03
N HIS A 99 -5.64 -1.34 -2.83
CA HIS A 99 -5.41 -0.49 -1.66
C HIS A 99 -3.92 -0.40 -1.35
N SER A 100 -3.34 0.78 -1.58
CA SER A 100 -1.96 1.12 -1.26
C SER A 100 -1.83 1.92 0.03
N TRP A 101 -0.61 2.38 0.30
CA TRP A 101 -0.27 3.33 1.37
C TRP A 101 0.57 4.46 0.79
N ASP A 102 0.86 5.47 1.61
CA ASP A 102 1.54 6.71 1.26
C ASP A 102 2.93 6.57 0.58
N TRP A 103 3.59 5.41 0.69
CA TRP A 103 4.96 5.22 0.22
C TRP A 103 5.12 5.09 -1.31
N ILE A 104 4.33 4.24 -1.97
CA ILE A 104 4.47 3.93 -3.40
C ILE A 104 3.16 3.45 -4.01
N GLN A 105 2.90 3.84 -5.26
CA GLN A 105 1.67 3.51 -5.99
C GLN A 105 1.96 2.53 -7.14
N PRO A 106 1.10 1.53 -7.39
CA PRO A 106 1.26 0.65 -8.54
C PRO A 106 1.06 1.43 -9.86
N PRO A 107 1.62 0.98 -11.00
CA PRO A 107 1.55 1.74 -12.25
C PRO A 107 0.27 1.48 -13.07
N ASP A 108 -0.58 0.53 -12.68
CA ASP A 108 -1.80 0.10 -13.38
C ASP A 108 -2.81 1.25 -13.52
N GLN A 109 -2.90 1.88 -14.70
CA GLN A 109 -3.71 3.10 -14.89
C GLN A 109 -5.22 2.84 -14.85
N ASP A 110 -5.66 1.66 -15.27
CA ASP A 110 -7.07 1.25 -15.38
C ASP A 110 -7.60 0.54 -14.13
N LEU A 111 -6.78 0.39 -13.11
CA LEU A 111 -7.15 -0.21 -11.83
C LEU A 111 -7.55 0.90 -10.85
N PRO A 112 -8.79 0.92 -10.31
CA PRO A 112 -9.15 1.82 -9.22
C PRO A 112 -8.16 1.72 -8.04
N LEU A 113 -7.76 2.88 -7.51
CA LEU A 113 -6.76 2.99 -6.45
C LEU A 113 -7.37 3.64 -5.21
N ILE A 114 -7.23 2.97 -4.07
CA ILE A 114 -7.44 3.53 -2.74
C ILE A 114 -6.07 3.68 -2.09
N SER A 115 -5.82 4.78 -1.39
CA SER A 115 -4.62 4.93 -0.56
C SER A 115 -4.96 5.49 0.81
N THR A 116 -4.42 4.86 1.86
CA THR A 116 -4.45 5.44 3.21
C THR A 116 -3.24 6.34 3.39
N ILE A 117 -3.49 7.59 3.79
CA ILE A 117 -2.44 8.58 4.09
C ILE A 117 -2.36 8.73 5.61
N HIS A 118 -1.16 8.49 6.16
CA HIS A 118 -0.92 8.56 7.60
C HIS A 118 -0.46 9.95 8.03
N ASP A 119 0.45 10.55 7.27
CA ASP A 119 0.91 11.92 7.47
C ASP A 119 1.39 12.52 6.13
N LEU A 120 1.43 13.84 6.08
CA LEU A 120 1.99 14.61 4.96
C LEU A 120 3.11 15.54 5.43
N ALA A 121 3.69 15.26 6.60
CA ALA A 121 4.72 16.11 7.20
C ALA A 121 5.94 16.26 6.26
N ILE A 122 6.31 15.17 5.57
CA ILE A 122 7.42 15.16 4.60
C ILE A 122 7.15 16.06 3.39
N LEU A 123 5.89 16.26 3.01
CA LEU A 123 5.51 17.15 1.91
C LEU A 123 5.34 18.60 2.40
N ARG A 124 4.86 18.79 3.63
CA ARG A 124 4.63 20.11 4.22
C ARG A 124 5.92 20.79 4.67
N TYR A 125 6.88 20.01 5.19
CA TYR A 125 8.18 20.47 5.69
C TYR A 125 9.31 19.65 5.03
N PRO A 126 9.51 19.80 3.71
CA PRO A 126 10.48 18.99 2.97
C PRO A 126 11.92 19.15 3.47
N GLU A 127 12.26 20.29 4.09
CA GLU A 127 13.56 20.59 4.67
C GLU A 127 13.92 19.69 5.88
N THR A 128 12.92 19.06 6.52
CA THR A 128 13.14 18.21 7.71
C THR A 128 13.43 16.75 7.35
N ALA A 129 13.40 16.40 6.06
CA ALA A 129 13.57 15.01 5.61
C ALA A 129 14.68 14.90 4.56
N HIS A 130 15.25 13.70 4.43
CA HIS A 130 16.26 13.45 3.42
C HIS A 130 15.66 13.66 2.00
N PRO A 131 16.34 14.37 1.08
CA PRO A 131 15.78 14.75 -0.23
C PRO A 131 15.22 13.57 -1.05
N LYS A 132 15.86 12.41 -0.94
CA LYS A 132 15.37 11.15 -1.54
C LYS A 132 13.98 10.76 -1.05
N ILE A 133 13.71 10.87 0.25
CA ILE A 133 12.42 10.52 0.85
C ILE A 133 11.37 11.54 0.41
N VAL A 134 11.70 12.83 0.44
CA VAL A 134 10.82 13.90 -0.08
C VAL A 134 10.43 13.61 -1.53
N SER A 135 11.40 13.33 -2.40
CA SER A 135 11.14 13.01 -3.81
C SER A 135 10.26 11.77 -3.98
N MET A 136 10.41 10.76 -3.13
CA MET A 136 9.56 9.56 -3.17
C MET A 136 8.11 9.87 -2.79
N HIS A 137 7.89 10.60 -1.70
CA HIS A 137 6.56 11.02 -1.30
C HIS A 137 5.91 11.95 -2.33
N GLN A 138 6.67 12.89 -2.93
CA GLN A 138 6.16 13.76 -4.00
C GLN A 138 5.70 12.98 -5.23
N LYS A 139 6.46 11.95 -5.64
CA LYS A 139 6.07 11.06 -6.75
C LYS A 139 4.82 10.25 -6.42
N SER A 140 4.78 9.66 -5.23
CA SER A 140 3.60 8.93 -4.74
C SER A 140 2.36 9.83 -4.75
N TRP A 141 2.48 11.05 -4.22
CA TRP A 141 1.41 12.05 -4.18
C TRP A 141 0.95 12.48 -5.57
N LYS A 142 1.89 12.72 -6.49
CA LYS A 142 1.59 13.03 -7.90
C LYS A 142 0.77 11.91 -8.55
N VAL A 143 1.16 10.65 -8.37
CA VAL A 143 0.41 9.51 -8.93
C VAL A 143 -1.00 9.42 -8.35
N LEU A 144 -1.17 9.66 -7.05
CA LEU A 144 -2.50 9.66 -6.43
C LEU A 144 -3.41 10.76 -7.00
N LYS A 145 -2.88 11.97 -7.18
CA LYS A 145 -3.60 13.09 -7.80
C LYS A 145 -3.95 12.81 -9.26
N ASP A 146 -2.96 12.43 -10.06
CA ASP A 146 -3.13 12.19 -11.51
C ASP A 146 -4.16 11.07 -11.77
N ARG A 147 -4.17 10.04 -10.91
CA ARG A 147 -5.10 8.91 -11.01
C ARG A 147 -6.44 9.15 -10.33
N LYS A 148 -6.67 10.33 -9.74
CA LYS A 148 -7.88 10.65 -8.96
C LYS A 148 -8.19 9.54 -7.93
N ALA A 149 -7.14 9.08 -7.24
CA ALA A 149 -7.24 8.00 -6.28
C ALA A 149 -8.20 8.36 -5.15
N HIS A 150 -8.90 7.35 -4.61
CA HIS A 150 -9.68 7.54 -3.40
C HIS A 150 -8.74 7.58 -2.20
N VAL A 151 -8.70 8.70 -1.50
CA VAL A 151 -7.79 8.92 -0.38
C VAL A 151 -8.52 8.76 0.95
N ILE A 152 -8.00 7.89 1.82
CA ILE A 152 -8.44 7.75 3.20
C ILE A 152 -7.47 8.52 4.09
N ALA A 153 -7.96 9.57 4.74
CA ALA A 153 -7.22 10.28 5.78
C ALA A 153 -7.45 9.60 7.14
N VAL A 154 -6.39 9.32 7.89
CA VAL A 154 -6.51 8.71 9.23
C VAL A 154 -6.97 9.67 10.32
N SER A 155 -7.01 10.97 10.03
CA SER A 155 -7.44 12.00 10.98
C SER A 155 -7.98 13.24 10.26
N ARG A 156 -8.67 14.11 11.01
CA ARG A 156 -9.09 15.44 10.51
C ARG A 156 -7.90 16.33 10.16
N ALA A 157 -6.81 16.25 10.93
CA ALA A 157 -5.59 17.01 10.64
C ALA A 157 -4.98 16.58 9.30
N THR A 158 -4.78 15.27 9.10
CA THR A 158 -4.29 14.72 7.82
C THR A 158 -5.22 15.08 6.66
N LYS A 159 -6.55 15.08 6.89
CA LYS A 159 -7.52 15.50 5.87
C LYS A 159 -7.32 16.97 5.46
N ASN A 160 -7.09 17.86 6.42
CA ASN A 160 -6.83 19.26 6.11
C ASN A 160 -5.52 19.42 5.33
N ASP A 161 -4.45 18.71 5.74
CA ASP A 161 -3.19 18.70 4.98
C ASP A 161 -3.39 18.22 3.54
N ILE A 162 -4.22 17.19 3.31
CA ILE A 162 -4.55 16.67 1.97
C ILE A 162 -5.26 17.73 1.11
N ILE A 163 -6.13 18.54 1.71
CA ILE A 163 -6.90 19.58 0.99
C ILE A 163 -6.01 20.79 0.68
N GLU A 164 -5.07 21.12 1.57
CA GLU A 164 -4.16 22.25 1.42
C GLU A 164 -3.02 22.00 0.41
N LEU A 165 -2.61 20.75 0.19
CA LEU A 165 -1.48 20.35 -0.67
C LEU A 165 -1.90 19.93 -2.09
#